data_AF-A0A932TF17-F1
#
_entry.id   AF-A0A932TF17-F1
#
_cell.length_a   1.000
_cell.length_b   1.000
_cell.length_c   1.000
_cell.angle_alpha   90.00
_cell.angle_beta   90.00
_cell.angle_gamma   90.00
#
_symmetry.space_group_name_H-M   'P 1'
#
loop_
_entity.id
_entity.type
_entity.pdbx_description
1 polymer ?
#
loop_
_entity_poly.entity_id
_entity_poly.type
_entity_poly.pdbx_seq_one_letter_code
_entity_poly.pdbx_strand_id
1 'polypeptide(L)'
;MTSIWDAPPLITCARFRVDGQLVLDLVLGAGTIVIPEEVRQETVDAGLAGGYPDAVAIRERVAAGGVVVRRTSRLAEPLEQVLDAYRLHEGDKAVVRLSLQAPDADAVVTDDRLLFAVLHRCGCRALFLPDLVEAVVAQGAFGAGTGGRILRAIRPRLPAGFVEHSLRRLEGVI
;
A
#
# COMPACT_ATOMS: atom_id res chain seq x y z
N MET A 1 -0.18 9.54 -9.74
CA MET A 1 0.67 8.36 -9.48
C MET A 1 -0.22 7.11 -9.44
N THR A 2 0.15 6.03 -10.13
CA THR A 2 -0.49 4.71 -10.05
C THR A 2 0.36 3.82 -9.15
N SER A 3 -0.23 3.27 -8.09
CA SER A 3 0.51 2.43 -7.14
C SER A 3 -0.22 1.13 -6.86
N ILE A 4 0.53 0.04 -6.73
CA ILE A 4 0.01 -1.27 -6.34
C ILE A 4 0.13 -1.42 -4.83
N TRP A 5 -0.91 -1.87 -4.16
CA TRP A 5 -0.93 -1.95 -2.71
C TRP A 5 -1.10 -3.37 -2.22
N ASP A 6 -0.32 -3.68 -1.20
CA ASP A 6 -0.50 -4.84 -0.33
C ASP A 6 -1.54 -4.55 0.78
N ALA A 7 -2.01 -5.59 1.47
CA ALA A 7 -3.05 -5.50 2.48
C ALA A 7 -2.68 -4.62 3.70
N PRO A 8 -1.50 -4.77 4.35
CA PRO A 8 -1.19 -4.02 5.57
C PRO A 8 -1.21 -2.48 5.42
N PRO A 9 -0.59 -1.85 4.40
CA PRO A 9 -0.67 -0.40 4.24
C PRO A 9 -2.08 0.04 3.84
N LEU A 10 -2.82 -0.75 3.05
CA LEU A 10 -4.20 -0.45 2.67
C LEU A 10 -5.12 -0.40 3.89
N ILE A 11 -5.07 -1.44 4.74
CA ILE A 11 -5.81 -1.51 6.01
C ILE A 11 -5.43 -0.34 6.92
N THR A 12 -4.14 -0.01 7.01
CA THR A 12 -3.67 1.11 7.82
C THR A 12 -4.30 2.42 7.35
N CYS A 13 -4.25 2.72 6.05
CA CYS A 13 -4.86 3.92 5.49
C CYS A 13 -6.39 3.95 5.64
N ALA A 14 -7.06 2.80 5.59
CA ALA A 14 -8.50 2.67 5.78
C ALA A 14 -8.96 2.78 7.24
N ARG A 15 -8.03 2.66 8.20
CA ARG A 15 -8.32 2.70 9.64
C ARG A 15 -8.08 4.08 10.25
N PHE A 16 -7.03 4.78 9.84
CA PHE A 16 -6.64 6.05 10.46
C PHE A 16 -7.26 7.26 9.77
N ARG A 17 -7.41 8.33 10.55
CA ARG A 17 -7.98 9.60 10.09
C ARG A 17 -7.07 10.78 10.42
N VAL A 18 -7.12 11.79 9.56
CA VAL A 18 -6.54 13.11 9.76
C VAL A 18 -7.65 14.13 9.49
N ASP A 19 -7.90 15.03 10.44
CA ASP A 19 -8.90 16.09 10.31
C ASP A 19 -10.31 15.56 9.93
N GLY A 20 -10.68 14.38 10.43
CA GLY A 20 -11.95 13.71 10.17
C GLY A 20 -12.00 12.88 8.87
N GLN A 21 -11.02 13.02 7.98
CA GLN A 21 -10.93 12.28 6.71
C GLN A 21 -10.06 11.02 6.85
N LEU A 22 -10.39 9.92 6.16
CA LEU A 22 -9.54 8.74 6.13
C LEU A 22 -8.21 9.05 5.45
N VAL A 23 -7.12 8.48 5.96
CA VAL A 23 -5.82 8.56 5.28
C VAL A 23 -5.92 7.98 3.87
N LEU A 24 -6.69 6.91 3.68
CA LEU A 24 -6.96 6.33 2.37
C LEU A 24 -7.52 7.35 1.38
N ASP A 25 -8.47 8.20 1.81
CA ASP A 25 -9.07 9.21 0.93
C ASP A 25 -8.08 10.32 0.56
N LEU A 26 -7.21 10.71 1.49
CA LEU A 26 -6.15 11.69 1.23
C LEU A 26 -5.17 11.16 0.18
N VAL A 27 -4.82 9.88 0.27
CA VAL A 27 -3.89 9.24 -0.67
C VAL A 27 -4.55 8.98 -2.03
N LEU A 28 -5.83 8.62 -2.06
CA LEU A 28 -6.61 8.53 -3.30
C LEU A 28 -6.70 9.88 -4.04
N GLY A 29 -6.66 11.00 -3.32
CA GLY A 29 -6.56 12.34 -3.92
C GLY A 29 -5.24 12.58 -4.67
N ALA A 30 -4.19 11.80 -4.40
CA ALA A 30 -2.88 11.92 -5.03
C ALA A 30 -2.68 10.98 -6.23
N GLY A 31 -3.55 10.00 -6.43
CA GLY A 31 -3.32 8.97 -7.44
C GLY A 31 -4.28 7.79 -7.40
N THR A 32 -4.02 6.85 -8.29
CA THR A 32 -4.80 5.61 -8.41
C THR A 32 -4.16 4.52 -7.56
N ILE A 33 -4.97 3.89 -6.72
CA ILE A 33 -4.60 2.71 -5.96
C ILE A 33 -5.10 1.48 -6.72
N VAL A 34 -4.22 0.53 -6.95
CA VAL A 34 -4.52 -0.76 -7.59
C VAL A 34 -4.20 -1.88 -6.61
N ILE A 35 -5.07 -2.88 -6.50
CA ILE A 35 -4.83 -4.06 -5.67
C ILE A 35 -5.16 -5.33 -6.45
N PRO A 36 -4.46 -6.46 -6.18
CA PRO A 36 -4.89 -7.75 -6.71
C PRO A 36 -6.21 -8.21 -6.05
N GLU A 37 -6.95 -9.09 -6.73
CA GLU A 37 -8.20 -9.67 -6.21
C GLU A 37 -7.99 -10.34 -4.86
N GLU A 38 -6.86 -11.03 -4.67
CA GLU A 38 -6.49 -11.72 -3.44
C GLU A 38 -6.38 -10.75 -2.25
N VAL A 39 -5.76 -9.58 -2.45
CA VAL A 39 -5.71 -8.52 -1.43
C VAL A 39 -7.10 -7.96 -1.15
N ARG A 40 -7.96 -7.81 -2.17
CA ARG A 40 -9.36 -7.41 -1.95
C ARG A 40 -10.14 -8.47 -1.16
N GLN A 41 -9.95 -9.76 -1.43
CA GLN A 41 -10.61 -10.83 -0.69
C GLN A 41 -10.19 -10.83 0.78
N GLU A 42 -8.90 -10.64 1.05
CA GLU A 42 -8.38 -10.54 2.42
C GLU A 42 -8.92 -9.30 3.13
N THR A 43 -8.76 -8.12 2.52
CA THR A 43 -9.03 -6.84 3.17
C THR A 43 -10.51 -6.49 3.21
N VAL A 44 -11.32 -7.02 2.29
CA VAL A 44 -12.77 -6.76 2.23
C VAL A 44 -13.56 -7.97 2.70
N ASP A 45 -13.40 -9.14 2.09
CA ASP A 45 -14.34 -10.25 2.35
C ASP A 45 -14.08 -10.89 3.71
N ALA A 46 -12.83 -11.29 3.97
CA ALA A 46 -12.43 -11.78 5.28
C ALA A 46 -12.54 -10.67 6.34
N GLY A 47 -12.20 -9.43 5.97
CA GLY A 47 -12.37 -8.26 6.82
C GLY A 47 -13.81 -8.04 7.30
N LEU A 48 -14.78 -8.08 6.39
CA LEU A 48 -16.21 -7.92 6.72
C LEU A 48 -16.75 -9.11 7.50
N ALA A 49 -16.35 -10.33 7.13
CA ALA A 49 -16.72 -11.54 7.89
C ALA A 49 -16.20 -11.48 9.33
N GLY A 50 -15.03 -10.85 9.55
CA GLY A 50 -14.45 -10.60 10.87
C GLY A 50 -15.02 -9.38 11.61
N GLY A 51 -15.90 -8.60 10.99
CA GLY A 51 -16.50 -7.39 11.59
C GLY A 51 -15.55 -6.20 11.68
N TYR A 52 -14.51 -6.13 10.85
CA TYR A 52 -13.52 -5.05 10.87
C TYR A 52 -14.07 -3.78 10.17
N PRO A 53 -14.12 -2.61 10.84
CA PRO A 53 -14.65 -1.38 10.24
C PRO A 53 -13.84 -0.87 9.04
N ASP A 54 -12.54 -1.10 9.00
CA ASP A 54 -11.68 -0.74 7.87
C ASP A 54 -12.07 -1.47 6.58
N ALA A 55 -12.56 -2.71 6.67
CA ALA A 55 -13.06 -3.47 5.53
C ALA A 55 -14.27 -2.81 4.85
N VAL A 56 -15.15 -2.17 5.64
CA VAL A 56 -16.28 -1.38 5.11
C VAL A 56 -15.76 -0.19 4.31
N ALA A 57 -14.78 0.54 4.86
CA ALA A 57 -14.17 1.67 4.18
C ALA A 57 -13.52 1.25 2.86
N ILE A 58 -12.72 0.18 2.85
CA ILE A 58 -12.07 -0.33 1.63
C ILE A 58 -13.12 -0.73 0.59
N ARG A 59 -14.16 -1.48 0.99
CA ARG A 59 -15.27 -1.89 0.10
C ARG A 59 -15.91 -0.69 -0.58
N GLU A 60 -16.21 0.36 0.17
CA GLU A 60 -16.84 1.57 -0.38
C GLU A 60 -15.95 2.24 -1.43
N ARG A 61 -14.64 2.30 -1.21
CA ARG A 61 -13.70 2.91 -2.17
C ARG A 61 -13.48 2.03 -3.39
N VAL A 62 -13.56 0.70 -3.25
CA VAL A 62 -13.60 -0.24 -4.37
C VAL A 62 -14.87 -0.04 -5.19
N ALA A 63 -16.04 0.00 -4.54
CA ALA A 63 -17.33 0.19 -5.21
C ALA A 63 -17.44 1.55 -5.93
N ALA A 64 -16.81 2.59 -5.36
CA ALA A 64 -16.73 3.91 -5.97
C ALA A 64 -15.66 4.02 -7.09
N GLY A 65 -14.88 2.97 -7.34
CA GLY A 65 -13.81 2.97 -8.36
C GLY A 65 -12.53 3.71 -7.96
N GLY A 66 -12.41 4.16 -6.71
CA GLY A 66 -11.19 4.79 -6.20
C GLY A 66 -10.05 3.79 -5.99
N VAL A 67 -10.38 2.59 -5.50
CA VAL A 67 -9.44 1.46 -5.41
C VAL A 67 -9.78 0.48 -6.54
N VAL A 68 -8.86 0.31 -7.48
CA VAL A 68 -9.04 -0.55 -8.66
C VAL A 68 -8.59 -1.96 -8.33
N VAL A 69 -9.49 -2.93 -8.44
CA VAL A 69 -9.15 -4.35 -8.28
C VAL A 69 -8.76 -4.92 -9.64
N ARG A 70 -7.60 -5.59 -9.73
CA ARG A 70 -7.14 -6.28 -10.94
C ARG A 70 -6.92 -7.76 -10.64
N ARG A 71 -7.35 -8.61 -11.58
CA ARG A 71 -6.98 -10.04 -11.53
C ARG A 71 -5.56 -10.20 -12.04
N THR A 72 -4.84 -11.13 -11.43
CA THR A 72 -3.51 -11.53 -11.89
C THR A 72 -3.58 -12.89 -12.55
N SER A 73 -2.65 -13.13 -13.47
CA SER A 73 -2.37 -14.46 -14.00
C SER A 73 -1.12 -15.03 -13.35
N ARG A 74 -0.96 -16.35 -13.37
CA ARG A 74 0.29 -16.96 -12.93
C ARG A 74 1.42 -16.56 -13.89
N LEU A 75 2.61 -16.37 -13.33
CA LEU A 75 3.83 -16.11 -14.09
C LEU A 75 4.38 -17.42 -14.65
N ALA A 76 5.48 -17.33 -15.40
CA ALA A 76 6.20 -18.51 -15.85
C ALA A 76 6.64 -19.37 -14.66
N GLU A 77 6.53 -20.71 -14.80
CA GLU A 77 6.78 -21.68 -13.74
C GLU A 77 8.09 -21.48 -12.95
N PRO A 78 9.25 -21.19 -13.57
CA PRO A 78 10.48 -20.95 -12.80
C PRO A 78 10.36 -19.81 -11.80
N LEU A 79 9.62 -18.75 -12.14
CA LEU A 79 9.41 -17.61 -11.27
C LEU A 79 8.38 -17.93 -10.17
N GLU A 80 7.30 -18.63 -10.52
CA GLU A 80 6.32 -19.11 -9.53
C GLU A 80 6.97 -19.99 -8.45
N GLN A 81 7.86 -20.91 -8.84
CA GLN A 81 8.63 -21.74 -7.90
C GLN A 81 9.53 -20.91 -6.98
N VAL A 82 10.14 -19.84 -7.50
CA VAL A 82 10.93 -18.91 -6.68
C VAL A 82 10.03 -18.16 -5.68
N LEU A 83 8.84 -17.72 -6.09
CA LEU A 83 7.87 -17.10 -5.19
C LEU A 83 7.39 -18.06 -4.10
N ASP A 84 7.17 -19.34 -4.45
CA ASP A 84 6.86 -20.40 -3.48
C ASP A 84 8.03 -20.63 -2.50
N ALA A 85 9.27 -20.59 -2.99
CA ALA A 85 10.46 -20.77 -2.16
C ALA A 85 10.67 -19.64 -1.13
N TYR A 86 10.21 -18.42 -1.43
CA TYR A 86 10.16 -17.32 -0.46
C TYR A 86 9.13 -17.54 0.65
N ARG A 87 8.20 -18.51 0.49
CA ARG A 87 7.09 -18.79 1.42
C ARG A 87 6.16 -17.58 1.60
N LEU A 88 5.96 -16.82 0.53
CA LEU A 88 4.98 -15.74 0.48
C LEU A 88 3.56 -16.30 0.61
N HIS A 89 2.65 -15.53 1.22
CA HIS A 89 1.23 -15.86 1.18
C HIS A 89 0.66 -15.56 -0.21
N GLU A 90 -0.54 -16.08 -0.53
CA GLU A 90 -1.11 -15.87 -1.87
C GLU A 90 -1.39 -14.39 -2.19
N GLY A 91 -1.76 -13.57 -1.19
CA GLY A 91 -1.90 -12.12 -1.35
C GLY A 91 -0.58 -11.45 -1.78
N ASP A 92 0.51 -11.77 -1.08
CA ASP A 92 1.86 -11.26 -1.39
C ASP A 92 2.32 -11.71 -2.79
N LYS A 93 2.11 -12.99 -3.14
CA LYS A 93 2.42 -13.49 -4.48
C LYS A 93 1.63 -12.75 -5.53
N ALA A 94 0.34 -12.51 -5.30
CA ALA A 94 -0.52 -11.76 -6.22
C ALA A 94 -0.04 -10.31 -6.38
N VAL A 95 0.45 -9.67 -5.33
CA VAL A 95 1.08 -8.33 -5.44
C VAL A 95 2.29 -8.37 -6.37
N VAL A 96 3.19 -9.36 -6.23
CA VAL A 96 4.35 -9.52 -7.12
C VAL A 96 3.93 -9.84 -8.56
N ARG A 97 2.94 -10.72 -8.75
CA ARG A 97 2.38 -11.03 -10.08
C ARG A 97 1.84 -9.77 -10.73
N LEU A 98 1.07 -8.98 -9.99
CA LEU A 98 0.49 -7.74 -10.49
C LEU A 98 1.57 -6.72 -10.85
N SER A 99 2.60 -6.55 -10.02
CA SER A 99 3.68 -5.59 -10.28
C SER A 99 4.49 -5.91 -11.52
N LEU A 100 4.64 -7.19 -11.85
CA LEU A 100 5.31 -7.63 -13.08
C LEU A 100 4.40 -7.56 -14.32
N GLN A 101 3.08 -7.60 -14.14
CA GLN A 101 2.08 -7.53 -15.22
C GLN A 101 1.60 -6.10 -15.50
N ALA A 102 1.88 -5.15 -14.60
CA ALA A 102 1.52 -3.74 -14.71
C ALA A 102 2.78 -2.87 -14.75
N PRO A 103 3.51 -2.85 -15.89
CA PRO A 103 4.74 -2.05 -16.04
C PRO A 103 4.50 -0.53 -15.98
N ASP A 104 3.23 -0.10 -16.03
CA ASP A 104 2.78 1.28 -15.87
C ASP A 104 2.60 1.71 -14.41
N ALA A 105 2.75 0.80 -13.44
CA ALA A 105 2.69 1.15 -12.03
C ALA A 105 3.98 1.88 -11.59
N ASP A 106 3.82 3.03 -10.93
CA ASP A 106 4.95 3.85 -10.46
C ASP A 106 5.68 3.20 -9.29
N ALA A 107 4.96 2.50 -8.42
CA ALA A 107 5.50 1.83 -7.24
C ALA A 107 4.56 0.76 -6.69
N VAL A 108 5.11 -0.11 -5.84
CA VAL A 108 4.40 -1.05 -4.98
C VAL A 108 4.55 -0.63 -3.53
N VAL A 109 3.45 -0.57 -2.79
CA VAL A 109 3.41 -0.14 -1.39
C VAL A 109 3.17 -1.35 -0.50
N THR A 110 4.11 -1.64 0.40
CA THR A 110 4.00 -2.72 1.39
C THR A 110 4.74 -2.33 2.67
N ASP A 111 4.22 -2.77 3.82
CA ASP A 111 4.93 -2.68 5.09
C ASP A 111 5.60 -4.02 5.48
N ASP A 112 5.48 -5.06 4.65
CA ASP A 112 6.14 -6.35 4.83
C ASP A 112 7.57 -6.31 4.28
N ARG A 113 8.53 -6.61 5.15
CA ARG A 113 9.97 -6.55 4.82
C ARG A 113 10.41 -7.62 3.82
N LEU A 114 9.82 -8.81 3.88
CA LEU A 114 10.12 -9.89 2.95
C LEU A 114 9.57 -9.55 1.57
N LEU A 115 8.31 -9.12 1.49
CA LEU A 115 7.70 -8.68 0.23
C LEU A 115 8.48 -7.51 -0.38
N PHE A 116 8.86 -6.52 0.44
CA PHE A 116 9.72 -5.42 -0.01
C PHE A 116 11.02 -5.92 -0.67
N ALA A 117 11.72 -6.87 -0.03
CA ALA A 117 12.95 -7.43 -0.56
C ALA A 117 12.73 -8.24 -1.85
N VAL A 118 11.63 -8.98 -1.95
CA VAL A 118 11.25 -9.72 -3.17
C VAL A 118 10.94 -8.76 -4.31
N LEU A 119 10.13 -7.73 -4.09
CA LEU A 119 9.80 -6.71 -5.08
C LEU A 119 11.06 -6.01 -5.61
N HIS A 120 11.98 -5.65 -4.71
CA HIS A 120 13.27 -5.08 -5.11
C HIS A 120 14.07 -6.04 -6.01
N ARG A 121 14.12 -7.34 -5.67
CA ARG A 121 14.79 -8.36 -6.51
C ARG A 121 14.12 -8.57 -7.86
N CYS A 122 12.81 -8.33 -7.95
CA CYS A 122 12.04 -8.35 -9.18
C CYS A 122 12.20 -7.06 -10.01
N GLY A 123 13.01 -6.09 -9.56
CA GLY A 123 13.19 -4.80 -10.25
C GLY A 123 12.03 -3.83 -10.09
N CYS A 124 11.10 -4.10 -9.16
CA CYS A 124 9.99 -3.22 -8.86
C CYS A 124 10.42 -2.12 -7.89
N ARG A 125 9.91 -0.91 -8.07
CA ARG A 125 10.05 0.16 -7.08
C ARG A 125 9.12 -0.12 -5.90
N ALA A 126 9.66 -0.62 -4.80
CA ALA A 126 8.92 -0.82 -3.55
C ALA A 126 9.05 0.41 -2.63
N LEU A 127 7.97 0.74 -1.91
CA LEU A 127 7.91 1.82 -0.92
C LEU A 127 7.27 1.27 0.36
N PHE A 128 7.78 1.67 1.52
CA PHE A 128 7.01 1.58 2.76
C PHE A 128 5.93 2.67 2.77
N LEU A 129 4.90 2.51 3.60
CA LEU A 129 3.82 3.51 3.68
C LEU A 129 4.34 4.93 4.03
N PRO A 130 5.32 5.13 4.93
CA PRO A 130 5.89 6.45 5.17
C PRO A 130 6.60 7.04 3.94
N ASP A 131 7.33 6.23 3.18
CA ASP A 131 8.01 6.68 1.95
C ASP A 131 7.01 7.12 0.88
N LEU A 132 5.85 6.45 0.81
CA LEU A 132 4.75 6.89 -0.04
C LEU A 132 4.25 8.28 0.38
N VAL A 133 4.03 8.52 1.67
CA VAL A 133 3.57 9.82 2.16
C VAL A 133 4.55 10.92 1.77
N GLU A 134 5.86 10.66 1.90
CA GLU A 134 6.89 11.58 1.41
C GLU A 134 6.82 11.82 -0.09
N ALA A 135 6.69 10.76 -0.88
CA ALA A 135 6.61 10.86 -2.34
C ALA A 135 5.40 11.69 -2.78
N VAL A 136 4.26 11.53 -2.11
CA VAL A 136 3.04 12.30 -2.37
C VAL A 136 3.20 13.77 -1.98
N VAL A 137 3.91 14.07 -0.89
CA VAL A 137 4.27 15.46 -0.52
C VAL A 137 5.20 16.08 -1.56
N ALA A 138 6.23 15.35 -1.99
CA ALA A 138 7.19 15.82 -2.98
C ALA A 138 6.52 16.11 -4.35
N GLN A 139 5.44 15.40 -4.68
CA GLN A 139 4.61 15.64 -5.86
C GLN A 139 3.63 16.81 -5.70
N GLY A 140 3.52 17.40 -4.51
CA GLY A 140 2.63 18.52 -4.23
C GLY A 140 1.15 18.16 -4.08
N ALA A 141 0.79 16.87 -4.03
CA ALA A 141 -0.60 16.43 -3.90
C ALA A 141 -1.18 16.73 -2.50
N PHE A 142 -0.34 16.80 -1.47
CA PHE A 142 -0.63 17.54 -0.25
C PHE A 142 0.64 18.12 0.38
N GLY A 143 0.50 19.17 1.18
CA GLY A 143 1.65 19.83 1.82
C GLY A 143 2.29 19.01 2.94
N ALA A 144 3.55 19.34 3.26
CA ALA A 144 4.34 18.69 4.32
C ALA A 144 3.62 18.66 5.69
N GLY A 145 2.85 19.69 6.01
CA GLY A 145 2.03 19.72 7.22
C GLY A 145 0.97 18.60 7.27
N THR A 146 0.31 18.32 6.15
CA THR A 146 -0.65 17.21 6.03
C THR A 146 0.08 15.87 6.07
N GLY A 147 1.19 15.73 5.34
CA GLY A 147 2.03 14.53 5.38
C GLY A 147 2.50 14.19 6.79
N GLY A 148 2.97 15.19 7.56
CA GLY A 148 3.36 15.00 8.95
C GLY A 148 2.20 14.61 9.87
N ARG A 149 0.97 15.08 9.62
CA ARG A 149 -0.21 14.61 10.37
C ARG A 149 -0.57 13.17 10.03
N ILE A 150 -0.47 12.77 8.76
CA ILE A 150 -0.66 11.37 8.34
C ILE A 150 0.34 10.46 9.04
N LEU A 151 1.64 10.78 8.96
CA LEU A 151 2.72 10.00 9.58
C LEU A 151 2.51 9.83 11.09
N ARG A 152 2.11 10.89 11.79
CA ARG A 152 1.78 10.82 13.22
C ARG A 152 0.55 9.97 13.49
N ALA A 153 -0.48 10.04 12.65
CA ALA A 153 -1.70 9.25 12.80
C ALA A 153 -1.42 7.74 12.65
N ILE A 154 -0.62 7.33 11.67
CA ILE A 154 -0.31 5.93 11.40
C ILE A 154 0.80 5.36 12.30
N ARG A 155 1.47 6.22 13.09
CA ARG A 155 2.59 5.85 13.97
C ARG A 155 2.37 4.60 14.83
N PRO A 156 1.18 4.34 15.41
CA PRO A 156 0.98 3.13 16.23
C PRO A 156 1.07 1.80 15.48
N ARG A 157 1.03 1.81 14.13
CA ARG A 157 1.11 0.57 13.31
C ARG A 157 2.50 0.26 12.79
N LEU A 158 3.42 1.22 12.85
CA LEU A 158 4.71 1.12 12.17
C LEU A 158 5.86 1.21 13.18
N PRO A 159 7.02 0.61 12.87
CA PRO A 159 8.18 0.78 13.73
C PRO A 159 8.58 2.25 13.79
N ALA A 160 8.83 2.76 15.01
CA ALA A 160 9.03 4.18 15.25
C ALA A 160 10.11 4.81 14.34
N GLY A 161 11.20 4.07 14.06
CA GLY A 161 12.29 4.54 13.22
C GLY A 161 11.85 4.99 11.82
N PHE A 162 10.94 4.26 11.17
CA PHE A 162 10.44 4.63 9.84
C PHE A 162 9.66 5.95 9.87
N VAL A 163 8.80 6.10 10.88
CA VAL A 163 7.95 7.28 11.02
C VAL A 163 8.77 8.51 11.39
N GLU A 164 9.69 8.39 12.37
CA GLU A 164 10.55 9.50 12.78
C GLU A 164 11.47 9.95 11.65
N HIS A 165 12.09 9.01 10.93
CA HIS A 165 12.92 9.34 9.78
C HIS A 165 12.14 10.14 8.73
N SER A 166 10.93 9.68 8.41
CA SER A 166 10.08 10.36 7.42
C SER A 166 9.62 11.74 7.87
N LEU A 167 9.31 11.90 9.17
CA LEU A 167 8.99 13.21 9.74
C LEU A 167 10.19 14.17 9.63
N ARG A 168 11.41 13.71 9.92
CA ARG A 168 12.61 14.56 9.80
C ARG A 168 12.91 14.96 8.36
N ARG A 169 12.65 14.08 7.39
CA ARG A 169 12.75 14.39 5.96
C ARG A 169 11.72 15.43 5.52
N LEU A 170 10.47 15.30 5.96
CA LEU A 170 9.44 16.31 5.68
C LEU A 170 9.74 17.68 6.32
N GLU A 171 10.45 17.69 7.44
CA GLU A 171 10.93 18.90 8.12
C GLU A 171 12.19 19.50 7.46
N GLY A 172 12.81 18.81 6.49
CA GLY A 172 14.05 19.22 5.83
C GLY A 172 15.29 19.16 6.74
N VAL A 173 15.25 18.35 7.80
CA VAL A 173 16.35 18.18 8.76
C VAL A 173 17.38 17.17 8.26
N ILE A 174 16.93 16.15 7.52
CA ILE A 174 17.76 15.12 6.87
C ILE A 174 17.30 14.91 5.43
#